data_AF-A0A725RTH9-F1
#
_entry.id   AF-A0A725RTH9-F1
#
_cell.length_a   1.000
_cell.length_b   1.000
_cell.length_c   1.000
_cell.angle_alpha   90.00
_cell.angle_beta   90.00
_cell.angle_gamma   90.00
#
_symmetry.space_group_name_H-M   'P 1'
#
loop_
_entity.id
_entity.type
_entity.pdbx_description
1 polymer ?
#
loop_
_entity_poly.entity_id
_entity_poly.type
_entity_poly.pdbx_seq_one_letter_code
_entity_poly.pdbx_strand_id
1 'polypeptide(L)'
;MASYHLSVKTGGKGSASPHADYISREGKYAREKDSDLEHKESGNMPAWAAHKPTEFWKAADTFERANGCTYREIEIALPRELKPEQRLELVRDFVRQEIGDRHAYQFAIHNPK
;
A
#
# COMPACT_ATOMS: atom_id res chain seq x y z
N MET A 1 9.23 -9.57 20.80
CA MET A 1 8.81 -8.47 21.70
C MET A 1 8.12 -7.47 20.81
N ALA A 2 6.85 -7.20 21.08
CA ALA A 2 6.09 -6.18 20.37
C ALA A 2 6.83 -4.85 20.43
N SER A 3 7.15 -4.29 19.26
CA SER A 3 7.64 -2.92 19.11
C SER A 3 6.57 -2.09 18.42
N TYR A 4 6.45 -0.83 18.84
CA TYR A 4 5.57 0.12 18.18
C TYR A 4 6.38 0.94 17.18
N HIS A 5 5.90 1.00 15.95
CA HIS A 5 6.37 1.94 14.94
C HIS A 5 5.19 2.36 14.07
N LEU A 6 5.04 3.67 13.88
CA LEU A 6 4.13 4.25 12.90
C LEU A 6 4.83 5.46 12.27
N SER A 7 4.91 5.49 10.94
CA SER A 7 5.39 6.65 10.21
C SER A 7 4.42 7.04 9.10
N VAL A 8 4.34 8.33 8.80
CA VAL A 8 3.50 8.86 7.73
C VAL A 8 4.37 9.69 6.79
N LYS A 9 4.30 9.38 5.50
CA LYS A 9 5.09 10.00 4.43
C LYS A 9 4.18 10.43 3.28
N THR A 10 4.71 11.24 2.37
CA THR A 10 4.03 11.65 1.14
C THR A 10 4.90 11.36 -0.06
N GLY A 11 4.32 10.85 -1.14
CA GLY A 11 4.96 10.76 -2.44
C GLY A 11 4.60 11.92 -3.36
N GLY A 12 5.59 12.42 -4.09
CA GLY A 12 5.39 13.45 -5.11
C GLY A 12 4.95 12.85 -6.46
N LYS A 13 4.70 13.73 -7.43
CA LYS A 13 4.43 13.34 -8.82
C LYS A 13 5.52 12.42 -9.38
N GLY A 14 5.12 11.29 -9.96
CA GLY A 14 6.04 10.31 -10.58
C GLY A 14 6.52 9.20 -9.64
N SER A 15 6.10 9.23 -8.37
CA SER A 15 6.51 8.23 -7.37
C SER A 15 5.44 7.17 -7.09
N ALA A 16 4.18 7.37 -7.48
CA ALA A 16 3.08 6.50 -7.05
C ALA A 16 3.13 5.12 -7.68
N SER A 17 3.22 5.02 -9.00
CA SER A 17 3.25 3.73 -9.70
C SER A 17 4.48 2.90 -9.35
N PRO A 18 5.71 3.46 -9.30
CA PRO A 18 6.87 2.71 -8.83
C PRO A 18 6.75 2.24 -7.38
N HIS A 19 6.16 3.04 -6.50
CA HIS A 19 5.97 2.68 -5.10
C HIS A 19 4.91 1.60 -4.92
N ALA A 20 3.79 1.69 -5.63
CA ALA A 20 2.75 0.68 -5.66
C ALA A 20 3.31 -0.69 -6.10
N ASP A 21 4.07 -0.71 -7.21
CA ASP A 21 4.74 -1.92 -7.70
C ASP A 21 5.77 -2.45 -6.67
N TYR A 22 6.48 -1.55 -5.98
CA TYR A 22 7.47 -1.94 -4.97
C TYR A 22 6.84 -2.66 -3.79
N ILE A 23 5.80 -2.08 -3.17
CA ILE A 23 5.15 -2.68 -2.00
C ILE A 23 4.42 -3.98 -2.37
N SER A 24 3.89 -4.09 -3.59
CA SER A 24 3.13 -5.27 -4.04
C SER A 24 4.00 -6.38 -4.64
N ARG A 25 5.34 -6.17 -4.71
CA ARG A 25 6.32 -7.02 -5.41
C ARG A 25 5.92 -7.31 -6.86
N GLU A 26 5.46 -6.29 -7.57
CA GLU A 26 5.02 -6.38 -8.97
C GLU A 26 6.00 -5.69 -9.93
N GLY A 27 5.78 -5.88 -11.23
CA GLY A 27 6.59 -5.28 -12.28
C GLY A 27 8.07 -5.64 -12.15
N LYS A 28 8.93 -4.62 -12.10
CA LYS A 28 10.39 -4.82 -11.96
C LYS A 28 10.83 -5.35 -10.59
N TYR A 29 9.92 -5.41 -9.62
CA TYR A 29 10.15 -5.90 -8.26
C TYR A 29 9.62 -7.33 -8.05
N ALA A 30 9.06 -7.95 -9.09
CA ALA A 30 8.70 -9.37 -9.06
C ALA A 30 9.97 -10.24 -9.12
N ARG A 31 10.69 -10.34 -8.00
CA ARG A 31 11.90 -11.17 -7.88
C ARG A 31 11.59 -12.37 -7.00
N GLU A 32 12.08 -13.54 -7.40
CA GLU A 32 11.89 -14.81 -6.68
C GLU A 32 12.44 -14.78 -5.24
N LYS A 33 13.40 -13.88 -4.95
CA LYS A 33 14.02 -13.70 -3.63
C LYS A 33 13.21 -12.80 -2.68
N ASP A 34 12.27 -12.01 -3.21
CA ASP A 34 11.47 -11.07 -2.42
C ASP A 34 10.22 -11.78 -1.85
N SER A 35 10.49 -12.85 -1.09
CA SER A 35 9.50 -13.73 -0.45
C SER A 35 8.91 -13.17 0.85
N ASP A 36 9.15 -11.89 1.13
CA ASP A 36 8.67 -11.22 2.33
C ASP A 36 7.23 -10.71 2.19
N LEU A 37 6.65 -10.69 0.99
CA LEU A 37 5.26 -10.30 0.80
C LEU A 37 4.31 -11.38 1.33
N GLU A 38 3.62 -11.08 2.42
CA GLU A 38 2.62 -11.96 3.04
C GLU A 38 1.23 -11.73 2.43
N HIS A 39 0.84 -10.46 2.21
CA HIS A 39 -0.47 -10.12 1.69
C HIS A 39 -0.46 -8.79 0.93
N LYS A 40 -1.40 -8.59 0.01
CA LYS A 40 -1.65 -7.29 -0.62
C LYS A 40 -3.12 -7.13 -1.01
N GLU A 41 -3.65 -5.92 -0.85
CA GLU A 41 -5.02 -5.57 -1.22
C GLU A 41 -5.10 -4.11 -1.68
N SER A 42 -6.19 -3.80 -2.38
CA SER A 42 -6.57 -2.45 -2.79
C SER A 42 -8.07 -2.26 -2.67
N GLY A 43 -8.51 -1.04 -2.45
CA GLY A 43 -9.93 -0.71 -2.38
C GLY A 43 -10.21 0.75 -2.72
N ASN A 44 -11.50 1.09 -2.78
CA ASN A 44 -12.01 2.40 -3.17
C ASN A 44 -11.47 2.92 -4.52
N MET A 45 -11.03 2.01 -5.39
CA MET A 45 -10.57 2.39 -6.72
C MET A 45 -11.74 2.96 -7.51
N PRO A 46 -11.53 4.04 -8.28
CA PRO A 46 -12.58 4.57 -9.14
C PRO A 46 -12.97 3.52 -10.20
N ALA A 47 -14.17 3.63 -10.75
CA ALA A 47 -14.73 2.61 -11.66
C ALA A 47 -13.79 2.25 -12.83
N TRP A 48 -13.05 3.22 -13.38
CA TRP A 48 -12.10 3.02 -14.47
C TRP A 48 -10.82 2.26 -14.06
N ALA A 49 -10.52 2.14 -12.77
CA ALA A 49 -9.37 1.39 -12.22
C ALA A 49 -9.79 0.23 -11.29
N ALA A 50 -11.08 -0.04 -11.12
CA ALA A 50 -11.59 -1.02 -10.15
C ALA A 50 -10.97 -2.42 -10.31
N HIS A 51 -10.72 -2.84 -11.55
CA HIS A 51 -10.11 -4.15 -11.87
C HIS A 51 -8.60 -4.07 -12.12
N LYS A 52 -8.03 -2.86 -12.13
CA LYS A 52 -6.62 -2.62 -12.41
C LYS A 52 -6.10 -1.42 -11.61
N PRO A 53 -5.85 -1.59 -10.30
CA PRO A 53 -5.36 -0.52 -9.41
C PRO A 53 -4.10 0.20 -9.92
N THR A 54 -3.24 -0.50 -10.68
CA THR A 54 -2.04 0.10 -11.26
C THR A 54 -2.34 1.26 -12.22
N GLU A 55 -3.51 1.28 -12.88
CA GLU A 55 -3.91 2.41 -13.72
C GLU A 55 -4.23 3.65 -12.89
N PHE A 56 -4.73 3.49 -11.65
CA PHE A 56 -4.95 4.62 -10.74
C PHE A 56 -3.64 5.34 -10.42
N TRP A 57 -2.60 4.58 -10.06
CA TRP A 57 -1.30 5.16 -9.70
C TRP A 57 -0.57 5.78 -10.89
N LYS A 58 -0.67 5.17 -12.08
CA LYS A 58 -0.13 5.76 -13.31
C LYS A 58 -0.84 7.07 -13.66
N ALA A 59 -2.16 7.13 -13.49
CA ALA A 59 -2.92 8.34 -13.71
C ALA A 59 -2.52 9.44 -12.71
N ALA A 60 -2.33 9.10 -11.42
CA ALA A 60 -1.82 10.04 -10.42
C ALA A 60 -0.45 10.60 -10.84
N ASP A 61 0.48 9.75 -11.26
CA ASP A 61 1.80 10.18 -11.72
C ASP A 61 1.77 11.03 -13.00
N THR A 62 0.78 10.81 -13.87
CA THR A 62 0.64 11.54 -15.14
C THR A 62 0.00 12.91 -14.93
N PHE A 63 -1.12 12.94 -14.20
CA PHE A 63 -2.05 14.07 -14.18
C PHE A 63 -1.94 14.97 -12.94
N GLU A 64 -1.27 14.53 -11.87
CA GLU A 64 -1.01 15.40 -10.71
C GLU A 64 -0.11 16.59 -11.10
N ARG A 65 -0.18 17.71 -10.38
CA ARG A 65 0.69 18.87 -10.64
C ARG A 65 2.14 18.59 -10.21
N ALA A 66 3.11 19.35 -10.74
CA ALA A 66 4.54 19.11 -10.50
C ALA A 66 4.94 19.02 -9.01
N ASN A 67 4.36 19.87 -8.16
CA ASN A 67 4.59 19.87 -6.71
C ASN A 67 3.38 19.30 -5.93
N GLY A 68 2.61 18.42 -6.56
CA GLY A 68 1.45 17.74 -5.98
C GLY A 68 1.84 16.45 -5.26
N CYS A 69 0.94 15.99 -4.40
CA CYS A 69 1.10 14.76 -3.63
C CYS A 69 0.23 13.67 -4.28
N THR A 70 0.86 12.61 -4.78
CA THR A 70 0.17 11.52 -5.47
C THR A 70 -0.32 10.45 -4.52
N TYR A 71 0.32 10.30 -3.35
CA TYR A 71 -0.12 9.40 -2.29
C TYR A 71 0.39 9.85 -0.92
N ARG A 72 -0.33 9.44 0.12
CA ARG A 72 0.14 9.40 1.51
C ARG A 72 0.42 7.95 1.86
N GLU A 73 1.57 7.70 2.48
CA GLU A 73 1.98 6.39 2.95
C GLU A 73 1.89 6.35 4.47
N ILE A 74 1.30 5.27 4.99
CA ILE A 74 1.28 4.97 6.42
C ILE A 74 1.99 3.62 6.59
N GLU A 75 3.12 3.65 7.28
CA GLU A 75 3.95 2.47 7.55
C GLU A 75 3.79 2.10 9.02
N ILE A 76 3.34 0.88 9.31
CA ILE A 76 2.99 0.41 10.66
C ILE A 76 3.71 -0.91 10.95
N ALA A 77 4.39 -1.00 12.09
CA ALA A 77 4.88 -2.29 12.58
C ALA A 77 3.74 -3.13 13.14
N LEU A 78 3.60 -4.36 12.65
CA LEU A 78 2.62 -5.32 13.14
C LEU A 78 3.25 -6.25 14.19
N PRO A 79 2.55 -6.60 15.29
CA PRO A 79 3.09 -7.53 16.28
C PRO A 79 3.37 -8.91 15.65
N ARG A 80 4.58 -9.44 15.90
CA ARG A 80 5.02 -10.73 15.32
C ARG A 80 4.34 -11.92 15.99
N GLU A 81 3.79 -11.70 17.17
CA GLU A 81 3.02 -12.67 17.97
C GLU A 81 1.65 -12.98 17.34
N LEU A 82 1.14 -12.12 16.45
CA LEU A 82 -0.10 -12.35 15.72
C LEU A 82 0.08 -13.37 14.59
N LYS A 83 -0.94 -14.20 14.38
CA LYS A 83 -1.04 -15.07 13.19
C LYS A 83 -1.26 -14.20 11.93
N PRO A 84 -0.90 -14.70 10.72
CA PRO A 84 -1.11 -13.97 9.47
C PRO A 84 -2.54 -13.43 9.30
N GLU A 85 -3.55 -14.23 9.66
CA GLU A 85 -4.96 -13.84 9.53
C GLU A 85 -5.33 -12.70 10.49
N GLN A 86 -4.73 -12.68 11.69
CA GLN A 86 -4.95 -11.63 12.68
C GLN A 86 -4.24 -10.33 12.28
N ARG A 87 -3.06 -10.41 11.67
CA ARG A 87 -2.38 -9.25 11.07
C ARG A 87 -3.20 -8.64 9.94
N LEU A 88 -3.73 -9.48 9.07
CA LEU A 88 -4.59 -9.03 7.98
C LEU A 88 -5.85 -8.33 8.48
N GLU A 89 -6.56 -8.92 9.45
CA GLU A 89 -7.76 -8.30 9.99
C GLU A 89 -7.45 -6.98 10.71
N LEU A 90 -6.35 -6.91 11.45
CA LEU A 90 -5.88 -5.67 12.07
C LEU A 90 -5.63 -4.55 11.03
N VAL A 91 -4.99 -4.87 9.90
CA VAL A 91 -4.76 -3.89 8.82
C VAL A 91 -6.07 -3.49 8.15
N ARG A 92 -7.00 -4.42 7.93
CA ARG A 92 -8.33 -4.11 7.38
C ARG A 92 -9.15 -3.22 8.32
N ASP A 93 -9.11 -3.48 9.63
CA ASP A 93 -9.72 -2.61 10.65
C ASP A 93 -9.14 -1.20 10.59
N PHE A 94 -7.81 -1.08 10.53
CA PHE A 94 -7.15 0.20 10.39
C PHE A 94 -7.58 0.96 9.13
N VAL A 95 -7.63 0.27 7.98
CA VAL A 95 -8.09 0.86 6.71
C VAL A 95 -9.56 1.31 6.81
N ARG A 96 -10.45 0.48 7.37
CA ARG A 96 -11.85 0.85 7.57
C ARG A 96 -12.00 2.11 8.44
N GLN A 97 -11.21 2.21 9.51
CA GLN A 97 -11.28 3.32 10.44
C GLN A 97 -10.69 4.62 9.88
N GLU A 98 -9.49 4.55 9.29
CA GLU A 98 -8.71 5.74 8.93
C GLU A 98 -8.92 6.19 7.48
N ILE A 99 -9.20 5.25 6.57
CA ILE A 99 -9.41 5.52 5.14
C ILE A 99 -10.91 5.56 4.80
N GLY A 100 -11.69 4.65 5.40
CA GLY A 100 -13.11 4.48 5.11
C GLY A 100 -13.37 4.29 3.62
N ASP A 101 -14.41 4.94 3.10
CA ASP A 101 -14.82 4.83 1.68
C ASP A 101 -14.37 6.03 0.81
N ARG A 102 -13.52 6.91 1.37
CA ARG A 102 -13.25 8.24 0.78
C ARG A 102 -12.10 8.26 -0.22
N HIS A 103 -11.08 7.44 0.02
CA HIS A 103 -9.83 7.50 -0.73
C HIS A 103 -9.48 6.12 -1.29
N ALA A 104 -9.11 6.08 -2.57
CA ALA A 104 -8.48 4.92 -3.18
C ALA A 104 -7.22 4.55 -2.39
N TYR A 105 -7.05 3.26 -2.10
CA TYR A 105 -5.91 2.78 -1.33
C TYR A 105 -5.36 1.48 -1.91
N GLN A 106 -4.10 1.23 -1.58
CA GLN A 106 -3.44 -0.06 -1.74
C GLN A 106 -2.54 -0.27 -0.54
N PHE A 107 -2.50 -1.49 -0.01
CA PHE A 107 -1.59 -1.87 1.06
C PHE A 107 -0.94 -3.21 0.77
N ALA A 108 0.19 -3.43 1.43
CA ALA A 108 0.89 -4.70 1.48
C ALA A 108 1.33 -4.99 2.92
N ILE A 109 1.34 -6.27 3.28
CA ILE A 109 1.90 -6.77 4.52
C ILE A 109 3.21 -7.46 4.16
N HIS A 110 4.32 -6.96 4.71
CA HIS A 110 5.64 -7.58 4.59
C HIS A 110 6.00 -8.29 5.90
N ASN A 111 6.49 -9.52 5.79
CA ASN A 111 6.95 -10.36 6.88
C ASN A 111 8.35 -10.91 6.55
N PRO A 112 9.39 -10.06 6.60
CA PRO A 112 10.78 -10.50 6.42
C PRO A 112 11.20 -11.41 7.56
N LYS A 113 12.00 -12.45 7.27
CA LYS A 113 12.47 -13.44 8.25
C LYS A 113 13.46 -12.84 9.25
#